data_AF-A0A6F9CF76-F1
#
_entry.id   AF-A0A6F9CF76-F1
#
_cell.length_a   1.000
_cell.length_b   1.000
_cell.length_c   1.000
_cell.angle_alpha   90.00
_cell.angle_beta   90.00
_cell.angle_gamma   90.00
#
_symmetry.space_group_name_H-M   'P 1'
#
loop_
_entity.id
_entity.type
_entity.pdbx_description
1 polymer ?
#
loop_
_entity_poly.entity_id
_entity_poly.type
_entity_poly.pdbx_seq_one_letter_code
_entity_poly.pdbx_strand_id
1 'polypeptide(L)'
;MPPVSEMEMAAPEGEVTGGLSRADCLCPVCLEIFLEPVTLPCSHTFCKPCFLETVDKANLCCPLCRKRVSTWARLNGRNKTLVNDELWQRVQVAFPMQCQRRLSGQEEEDENILVPGPKVSQPGELLEEKRTLEEAERKASEEYIQSLLAGEEERLAEERRKHEERQLENDEKLARLLSQELVNDIGGNLKPRTERNVRETA
;
A
#
# COMPACT_ATOMS: atom_id res chain seq x y z
N MET A 1 59.16 -50.42 -1.97
CA MET A 1 60.01 -49.27 -1.59
C MET A 1 59.11 -48.04 -1.54
N PRO A 2 59.11 -47.29 -0.42
CA PRO A 2 58.23 -46.15 -0.17
C PRO A 2 58.86 -44.82 -0.63
N PRO A 3 58.05 -43.76 -0.72
CA PRO A 3 58.43 -42.46 -0.16
C PRO A 3 57.29 -41.90 0.70
N VAL A 4 57.44 -41.84 2.03
CA VAL A 4 57.97 -40.75 2.88
C VAL A 4 57.01 -39.59 3.19
N SER A 5 56.79 -39.43 4.50
CA SER A 5 56.60 -38.18 5.25
C SER A 5 55.19 -37.62 5.42
N GLU A 6 54.57 -38.09 6.51
CA GLU A 6 53.89 -37.32 7.55
C GLU A 6 54.11 -35.79 7.51
N MET A 7 53.02 -35.05 7.50
CA MET A 7 52.86 -33.90 8.38
C MET A 7 51.40 -33.81 8.82
N GLU A 8 51.09 -34.51 9.90
CA GLU A 8 49.97 -34.13 10.75
C GLU A 8 50.16 -32.69 11.17
N MET A 9 49.17 -31.84 10.94
CA MET A 9 49.04 -30.57 11.64
C MET A 9 47.68 -30.58 12.31
N ALA A 10 47.73 -31.06 13.55
CA ALA A 10 46.68 -31.10 14.52
C ALA A 10 45.92 -29.77 14.60
N ALA A 11 44.61 -29.89 14.73
CA ALA A 11 43.79 -28.85 15.31
C ALA A 11 44.39 -28.40 16.64
N PRO A 12 44.43 -27.10 16.95
CA PRO A 12 44.51 -26.68 18.33
C PRO A 12 43.11 -26.88 18.93
N GLU A 13 42.89 -28.05 19.53
CA GLU A 13 41.88 -28.18 20.58
C GLU A 13 42.38 -27.37 21.77
N GLY A 14 41.80 -26.20 21.97
CA GLY A 14 42.15 -25.27 23.03
C GLY A 14 41.14 -24.15 23.18
N GLU A 15 40.32 -24.29 24.22
CA GLU A 15 39.62 -23.23 24.97
C GLU A 15 38.22 -22.79 24.50
N VAL A 16 37.28 -22.99 25.44
CA VAL A 16 35.86 -22.68 25.37
C VAL A 16 35.63 -21.21 25.08
N THR A 17 35.23 -20.87 23.86
CA THR A 17 34.63 -19.57 23.54
C THR A 17 33.37 -19.82 22.73
N GLY A 18 32.24 -19.26 23.18
CA GLY A 18 30.94 -19.45 22.54
C GLY A 18 31.03 -19.15 21.05
N GLY A 19 30.86 -20.18 20.23
CA GLY A 19 31.04 -20.09 18.79
C GLY A 19 30.12 -19.03 18.18
N LEU A 20 30.70 -18.00 17.58
CA LEU A 20 29.95 -17.06 16.76
C LEU A 20 29.43 -17.80 15.53
N SER A 21 28.13 -17.83 15.32
CA SER A 21 27.58 -18.43 14.10
C SER A 21 27.86 -17.52 12.91
N ARG A 22 27.88 -18.09 11.70
CA ARG A 22 28.06 -17.30 10.47
C ARG A 22 27.04 -16.16 10.40
N ALA A 23 25.79 -16.43 10.75
CA ALA A 23 24.69 -15.46 10.71
C ALA A 23 24.93 -14.25 11.63
N ASP A 24 25.58 -14.46 12.79
CA ASP A 24 25.87 -13.38 13.75
C ASP A 24 27.00 -12.45 13.27
N CYS A 25 27.77 -12.88 12.27
CA CYS A 25 28.94 -12.16 11.76
C CYS A 25 28.70 -11.52 10.38
N LEU A 26 27.45 -11.45 9.92
CA LEU A 26 27.09 -10.83 8.64
C LEU A 26 26.72 -9.35 8.81
N CYS A 27 27.20 -8.52 7.89
CA CYS A 27 26.79 -7.14 7.80
C CYS A 27 25.37 -7.04 7.21
N PRO A 28 24.43 -6.35 7.87
CA PRO A 28 23.05 -6.23 7.39
C PRO A 28 22.90 -5.35 6.14
N VAL A 29 23.97 -4.67 5.70
CA VAL A 29 23.96 -3.80 4.51
C VAL A 29 24.45 -4.57 3.27
N CYS A 30 25.58 -5.28 3.37
CA CYS A 30 26.14 -6.03 2.24
C CYS A 30 25.93 -7.55 2.34
N LEU A 31 25.26 -8.03 3.38
CA LEU A 31 24.88 -9.44 3.63
C LEU A 31 26.04 -10.44 3.68
N GLU A 32 27.23 -9.94 3.98
CA GLU A 32 28.48 -10.68 3.92
C GLU A 32 29.25 -10.53 5.23
N ILE A 33 30.27 -11.36 5.45
CA ILE A 33 31.08 -11.33 6.69
C ILE A 33 31.63 -9.92 6.92
N PHE A 34 31.57 -9.46 8.17
CA PHE A 34 32.05 -8.14 8.55
C PHE A 34 33.47 -7.91 8.02
N LEU A 35 33.73 -6.70 7.50
CA LEU A 35 35.05 -6.21 7.12
C LEU A 35 35.29 -4.92 7.89
N GLU A 36 36.28 -4.93 8.79
CA GLU A 36 36.52 -3.83 9.74
C GLU A 36 35.20 -3.37 10.41
N PRO A 37 34.57 -4.22 11.26
CA PRO A 37 33.26 -3.94 11.84
C PRO A 37 33.23 -2.62 12.63
N VAL A 38 32.23 -1.79 12.37
CA VAL A 38 31.94 -0.53 13.06
C VAL A 38 30.67 -0.71 13.88
N THR A 39 30.81 -0.76 15.21
CA THR A 39 29.68 -0.89 16.13
C THR A 39 29.21 0.49 16.58
N LEU A 40 28.00 0.86 16.19
CA LEU A 40 27.37 2.12 16.58
C LEU A 40 26.98 2.11 18.07
N PRO A 41 26.81 3.29 18.71
CA PRO A 41 26.33 3.39 20.10
C PRO A 41 24.92 2.82 20.30
N CYS A 42 24.18 2.57 19.21
CA CYS A 42 22.91 1.88 19.24
C CYS A 42 23.02 0.34 19.12
N SER A 43 24.22 -0.21 19.33
CA SER A 43 24.60 -1.63 19.27
C SER A 43 24.43 -2.34 17.92
N HIS A 44 24.19 -1.60 16.83
CA HIS A 44 24.19 -2.17 15.49
C HIS A 44 25.58 -2.08 14.86
N THR A 45 26.01 -3.15 14.18
CA THR A 45 27.34 -3.26 13.58
C THR A 45 27.24 -3.34 12.06
N PHE A 46 28.18 -2.67 11.37
CA PHE A 46 28.28 -2.63 9.90
C PHE A 46 29.74 -2.78 9.49
N CYS A 47 30.03 -3.16 8.24
CA CYS A 47 31.40 -3.01 7.72
C CYS A 47 31.77 -1.52 7.65
N LYS A 48 33.04 -1.17 7.85
CA LYS A 48 33.51 0.21 7.71
C LYS A 48 33.19 0.82 6.33
N PRO A 49 33.36 0.13 5.19
CA PRO A 49 32.90 0.64 3.89
C PRO A 49 31.39 0.95 3.88
N CYS A 50 30.56 0.03 4.38
CA CYS A 50 29.12 0.22 4.46
C CYS A 50 28.73 1.39 5.38
N PHE A 51 29.44 1.57 6.50
CA PHE A 51 29.24 2.72 7.38
C PHE A 51 29.55 4.04 6.67
N LEU A 52 30.68 4.12 5.96
CA LEU A 52 31.06 5.33 5.22
C LEU A 52 30.05 5.68 4.13
N GLU A 53 29.50 4.68 3.46
CA GLU A 53 28.52 4.89 2.38
C GLU A 53 27.12 5.22 2.89
N THR A 54 26.62 4.48 3.89
CA THR A 54 25.21 4.55 4.32
C THR A 54 24.96 5.46 5.51
N VAL A 55 26.00 5.76 6.31
CA VAL A 55 25.86 6.58 7.53
C VAL A 55 26.59 7.91 7.36
N ASP A 56 27.89 7.87 7.01
CA ASP A 56 28.74 9.05 6.97
C ASP A 56 28.38 10.02 5.84
N LYS A 57 28.15 9.50 4.62
CA LYS A 57 27.75 10.29 3.45
C LYS A 57 26.26 10.65 3.39
N ALA A 58 25.43 10.05 4.23
CA ALA A 58 23.98 10.23 4.22
C ALA A 58 23.51 11.10 5.40
N ASN A 59 22.59 10.59 6.22
CA ASN A 59 21.91 11.35 7.27
C ASN A 59 22.57 11.24 8.65
N LEU A 60 23.75 10.61 8.78
CA LEU A 60 24.43 10.33 10.06
C LEU A 60 23.52 9.63 11.08
N CYS A 61 22.67 8.72 10.58
CA CYS A 61 21.73 7.91 11.36
C CYS A 61 21.99 6.43 11.10
N CYS A 62 21.73 5.60 12.11
CA CYS A 62 21.78 4.16 11.97
C CYS A 62 20.75 3.66 10.93
N PRO A 63 21.13 2.83 9.95
CA PRO A 63 20.21 2.28 8.95
C PRO A 63 19.10 1.40 9.56
N LEU A 64 19.39 0.70 10.66
CA LEU A 64 18.47 -0.25 11.29
C LEU A 64 17.47 0.41 12.24
N CYS A 65 17.93 1.27 13.15
CA CYS A 65 17.07 1.86 14.18
C CYS A 65 16.87 3.37 14.09
N ARG A 66 17.42 4.01 13.04
CA ARG A 66 17.31 5.46 12.77
C ARG A 66 17.85 6.39 13.87
N LYS A 67 18.50 5.86 14.92
CA LYS A 67 19.16 6.67 15.95
C LYS A 67 20.30 7.50 15.33
N ARG A 68 20.35 8.78 15.68
CA ARG A 68 21.39 9.72 15.21
C ARG A 68 22.74 9.40 15.86
N VAL A 69 23.79 9.31 15.05
CA VAL A 69 25.15 8.95 15.49
C VAL A 69 26.21 10.00 15.12
N SER A 70 25.78 11.17 14.66
CA SER A 70 26.67 12.23 14.13
C SER A 70 27.83 12.64 15.03
N THR A 71 27.61 12.77 16.34
CA THR A 71 28.67 13.19 17.28
C THR A 71 29.69 12.07 17.47
N TRP A 72 29.20 10.84 17.65
CA TRP A 72 30.03 9.65 17.77
C TRP A 72 30.86 9.42 16.50
N ALA A 73 30.24 9.51 15.32
CA ALA A 73 30.89 9.32 14.02
C ALA A 73 32.06 10.30 13.83
N ARG A 74 31.84 11.60 14.11
CA ARG A 74 32.89 12.62 13.98
C ARG A 74 34.05 12.41 14.95
N LEU A 75 33.76 12.06 16.22
CA LEU A 75 34.80 11.85 17.22
C LEU A 75 35.66 10.63 16.89
N ASN A 76 35.03 9.49 16.62
CA ASN A 76 35.74 8.26 16.30
C ASN A 76 36.41 8.29 14.92
N GLY A 77 35.86 9.06 13.97
CA GLY A 77 36.52 9.34 12.69
C GLY A 77 37.84 10.10 12.87
N ARG A 78 37.86 11.15 13.71
CA ARG A 78 39.09 11.90 14.03
C ARG A 78 40.12 11.08 14.78
N ASN A 79 39.66 10.30 15.77
CA ASN A 79 40.53 9.48 16.60
C ASN A 79 40.94 8.17 15.93
N LYS A 80 40.41 7.86 14.74
CA LYS A 80 40.61 6.60 14.00
C LYS A 80 40.19 5.36 14.81
N THR A 81 39.17 5.48 15.65
CA THR A 81 38.64 4.42 16.54
C THR A 81 37.24 3.97 16.11
N LEU A 82 36.91 4.05 14.82
CA LEU A 82 35.61 3.60 14.31
C LEU A 82 35.46 2.07 14.36
N VAL A 83 36.56 1.35 14.15
CA VAL A 83 36.55 -0.12 14.06
C VAL A 83 36.50 -0.70 15.46
N ASN A 84 35.64 -1.69 15.64
CA ASN A 84 35.59 -2.52 16.83
C ASN A 84 36.63 -3.63 16.66
N ASP A 85 37.87 -3.36 17.09
CA ASP A 85 39.01 -4.27 16.94
C ASP A 85 38.78 -5.62 17.63
N GLU A 86 38.10 -5.64 18.77
CA GLU A 86 37.79 -6.87 19.50
C GLU A 86 36.87 -7.79 18.68
N LEU A 87 35.78 -7.22 18.14
CA LEU A 87 34.89 -7.97 17.26
C LEU A 87 35.62 -8.37 15.97
N TRP A 88 36.47 -7.49 15.45
CA TRP A 88 37.21 -7.78 14.23
C TRP A 88 38.12 -9.00 14.38
N GLN A 89 38.88 -9.06 15.47
CA GLN A 89 39.75 -10.20 15.79
C GLN A 89 38.94 -11.50 15.92
N ARG A 90 37.81 -11.47 16.62
CA ARG A 90 36.94 -12.66 16.76
C ARG A 90 36.40 -13.14 15.42
N VAL A 91 35.97 -12.23 14.55
CA VAL A 91 35.49 -12.56 13.20
C VAL A 91 36.62 -13.16 12.35
N GLN A 92 37.84 -12.61 12.42
CA GLN A 92 38.99 -13.11 11.69
C GLN A 92 39.41 -14.52 12.14
N VAL A 93 39.34 -14.82 13.44
CA VAL A 93 39.63 -16.15 13.98
C VAL A 93 38.55 -17.16 13.57
N ALA A 94 37.27 -16.76 13.63
CA ALA A 94 36.16 -17.66 13.30
C ALA A 94 35.99 -17.90 11.80
N PHE A 95 36.28 -16.90 10.94
CA PHE A 95 36.01 -16.92 9.50
C PHE A 95 37.20 -16.39 8.65
N PRO A 96 38.41 -16.97 8.78
CA PRO A 96 39.63 -16.43 8.18
C PRO A 96 39.58 -16.39 6.65
N MET A 97 39.05 -17.44 6.01
CA MET A 97 38.94 -17.53 4.55
C MET A 97 37.99 -16.47 3.97
N GLN A 98 36.87 -16.22 4.66
CA GLN A 98 35.89 -15.21 4.23
C GLN A 98 36.48 -13.80 4.37
N CYS A 99 37.15 -13.49 5.49
CA CYS A 99 37.85 -12.22 5.67
C CYS A 99 38.93 -12.01 4.59
N GLN A 100 39.70 -13.05 4.26
CA GLN A 100 40.72 -12.98 3.23
C GLN A 100 40.13 -12.69 1.84
N ARG A 101 39.05 -13.38 1.47
CA ARG A 101 38.33 -13.11 0.20
C ARG A 101 37.84 -11.67 0.09
N ARG A 102 37.26 -11.13 1.19
CA ARG A 102 36.81 -9.73 1.21
C ARG A 102 37.95 -8.72 1.12
N LEU A 103 39.13 -9.06 1.66
CA LEU A 103 40.33 -8.21 1.55
C LEU A 103 40.99 -8.30 0.17
N SER A 104 40.94 -9.45 -0.50
CA SER A 104 41.54 -9.65 -1.84
C SER A 104 40.70 -9.09 -2.99
N GLY A 105 39.45 -8.70 -2.73
CA GLY A 105 38.53 -8.22 -3.77
C GLY A 105 38.07 -9.32 -4.73
N GLN A 106 38.24 -10.60 -4.34
CA GLN A 106 37.65 -11.72 -5.06
C GLN A 106 36.17 -11.79 -4.70
N GLU A 107 35.35 -11.09 -5.48
CA GLU A 107 33.94 -11.43 -5.64
C GLU A 107 33.89 -12.78 -6.38
N GLU A 108 33.92 -13.88 -5.64
CA GLU A 108 33.44 -15.14 -6.21
C GLU A 108 31.96 -14.91 -6.52
N GLU A 109 31.58 -15.08 -7.79
CA GLU A 109 30.20 -15.32 -8.21
C GLU A 109 29.75 -16.66 -7.58
N ASP A 110 29.62 -16.69 -6.26
CA ASP A 110 29.24 -17.89 -5.51
C ASP A 110 27.73 -18.06 -5.71
N GLU A 111 27.37 -18.79 -6.78
CA GLU A 111 26.07 -19.35 -7.16
C GLU A 111 25.46 -20.27 -6.06
N ASN A 112 25.74 -20.02 -4.77
CA ASN A 112 25.07 -20.75 -3.69
C ASN A 112 25.04 -20.02 -2.33
N ILE A 113 24.60 -18.75 -2.31
CA ILE A 113 23.94 -18.21 -1.12
C ILE A 113 22.42 -18.32 -1.33
N LEU A 114 21.86 -19.50 -1.08
CA LEU A 114 20.43 -19.60 -0.82
C LEU A 114 20.16 -19.05 0.59
N VAL A 115 20.15 -17.73 0.73
CA VAL A 115 19.21 -17.13 1.69
C VAL A 115 17.84 -17.59 1.19
N PRO A 116 16.96 -18.20 2.01
CA PRO A 116 15.55 -18.23 1.69
C PRO A 116 15.06 -16.78 1.70
N GLY A 117 15.36 -16.06 0.61
CA GLY A 117 14.73 -14.80 0.32
C GLY A 117 13.22 -15.08 0.28
N PRO A 118 12.39 -14.13 0.69
CA PRO A 118 10.97 -14.21 0.40
C PRO A 118 10.83 -14.59 -1.07
N LYS A 119 10.07 -15.66 -1.38
CA LYS A 119 9.77 -16.01 -2.77
C LYS A 119 9.01 -14.83 -3.36
N VAL A 120 9.73 -13.92 -4.00
CA VAL A 120 9.13 -12.82 -4.75
C VAL A 120 8.59 -13.46 -6.03
N SER A 121 7.33 -13.16 -6.36
CA SER A 121 6.68 -13.66 -7.57
C SER A 121 7.54 -13.37 -8.79
N GLN A 122 7.49 -14.24 -9.80
CA GLN A 122 8.36 -14.11 -10.97
C GLN A 122 8.05 -12.80 -11.72
N PRO A 123 9.04 -12.17 -12.38
CA PRO A 123 8.81 -10.95 -13.15
C PRO A 123 7.68 -11.13 -14.17
N GLY A 124 6.54 -10.46 -13.95
CA GLY A 124 5.36 -10.51 -14.82
C GLY A 124 4.06 -10.94 -14.11
N GLU A 125 4.13 -11.81 -13.10
CA GLU A 125 2.92 -12.33 -12.41
C GLU A 125 2.19 -11.22 -11.64
N LEU A 126 2.92 -10.32 -10.99
CA LEU A 126 2.37 -9.18 -10.24
C LEU A 126 1.68 -8.13 -11.13
N LEU A 127 2.03 -8.06 -12.42
CA LEU A 127 1.44 -7.08 -13.35
C LEU A 127 0.07 -7.53 -13.87
N GLU A 128 -0.13 -8.83 -14.05
CA GLU A 128 -1.39 -9.41 -14.47
C GLU A 128 -2.38 -9.48 -13.30
N GLU A 129 -1.91 -9.88 -12.11
CA GLU A 129 -2.69 -9.82 -10.89
C GLU A 129 -3.13 -8.38 -10.55
N LYS A 130 -2.23 -7.41 -10.70
CA LYS A 130 -2.59 -5.99 -10.52
C LYS A 130 -3.66 -5.53 -11.51
N ARG A 131 -3.53 -5.85 -12.81
CA ARG A 131 -4.52 -5.45 -13.83
C ARG A 131 -5.89 -6.06 -13.57
N THR A 132 -5.93 -7.33 -13.18
CA THR A 132 -7.20 -8.02 -12.89
C THR A 132 -7.89 -7.45 -11.66
N LEU A 133 -7.13 -7.10 -10.61
CA LEU A 133 -7.65 -6.42 -9.43
C LEU A 133 -8.17 -5.01 -9.75
N GLU A 134 -7.39 -4.21 -10.50
CA GLU A 134 -7.81 -2.86 -10.92
C GLU A 134 -9.06 -2.90 -11.81
N GLU A 135 -9.18 -3.91 -12.68
CA GLU A 135 -10.35 -4.10 -13.53
C GLU A 135 -11.59 -4.55 -12.74
N ALA A 136 -11.42 -5.44 -11.77
CA ALA A 136 -12.50 -5.85 -10.86
C ALA A 136 -12.98 -4.67 -9.99
N GLU A 137 -12.06 -3.86 -9.46
CA GLU A 137 -12.38 -2.66 -8.68
C GLU A 137 -13.13 -1.62 -9.52
N ARG A 138 -12.66 -1.36 -10.75
CA ARG A 138 -13.33 -0.45 -11.69
C ARG A 138 -14.74 -0.94 -12.01
N LYS A 139 -14.91 -2.23 -12.29
CA LYS A 139 -16.21 -2.82 -12.59
C LYS A 139 -17.17 -2.72 -11.40
N ALA A 140 -16.72 -3.07 -10.21
CA ALA A 140 -17.54 -2.95 -8.99
C ALA A 140 -17.95 -1.50 -8.71
N SER A 141 -17.04 -0.55 -8.96
CA SER A 141 -17.31 0.87 -8.81
C SER A 141 -18.37 1.37 -9.81
N GLU A 142 -18.27 0.93 -11.06
CA GLU A 142 -19.23 1.27 -12.11
C GLU A 142 -20.63 0.71 -11.81
N GLU A 143 -20.72 -0.55 -11.40
CA GLU A 143 -21.99 -1.18 -11.01
C GLU A 143 -22.64 -0.45 -9.82
N TYR A 144 -21.84 -0.05 -8.83
CA TYR A 144 -22.33 0.72 -7.69
C TYR A 144 -22.87 2.10 -8.10
N ILE A 145 -22.14 2.82 -8.96
CA ILE A 145 -22.58 4.12 -9.49
C ILE A 145 -23.88 3.97 -10.27
N GLN A 146 -23.99 2.96 -11.14
CA GLN A 146 -25.20 2.70 -11.91
C GLN A 146 -26.40 2.41 -11.00
N SER A 147 -26.20 1.63 -9.93
CA SER A 147 -27.27 1.36 -8.96
C SER A 147 -27.73 2.62 -8.24
N LEU A 148 -26.82 3.53 -7.89
CA LEU A 148 -27.18 4.80 -7.25
C LEU A 148 -27.99 5.69 -8.21
N LEU A 149 -27.51 5.86 -9.44
CA LEU A 149 -28.20 6.67 -10.46
C LEU A 149 -29.59 6.10 -10.78
N ALA A 150 -29.71 4.79 -10.94
CA ALA A 150 -31.01 4.14 -11.19
C ALA A 150 -31.99 4.37 -10.02
N GLY A 151 -31.51 4.29 -8.78
CA GLY A 151 -32.34 4.58 -7.60
C GLY A 151 -32.79 6.03 -7.52
N GLU A 152 -31.93 6.99 -7.89
CA GLU A 152 -32.29 8.40 -7.98
C GLU A 152 -33.31 8.66 -9.10
N GLU A 153 -33.11 8.06 -10.27
CA GLU A 153 -34.03 8.17 -11.41
C GLU A 153 -35.43 7.61 -11.08
N GLU A 154 -35.51 6.47 -10.41
CA GLU A 154 -36.77 5.86 -9.98
C GLU A 154 -37.52 6.78 -9.01
N ARG A 155 -36.81 7.33 -8.01
CA ARG A 155 -37.40 8.28 -7.07
C ARG A 155 -37.95 9.52 -7.77
N LEU A 156 -37.16 10.10 -8.67
CA LEU A 156 -37.60 11.27 -9.44
C LEU A 156 -38.77 10.93 -10.36
N ALA A 157 -38.79 9.74 -10.96
CA ALA A 157 -39.90 9.27 -11.79
C ALA A 157 -41.18 9.07 -10.96
N GLU A 158 -41.06 8.50 -9.76
CA GLU A 158 -42.19 8.33 -8.85
C GLU A 158 -42.75 9.69 -8.38
N GLU A 159 -41.87 10.64 -8.04
CA GLU A 159 -42.27 12.01 -7.69
C GLU A 159 -43.00 12.72 -8.84
N ARG A 160 -42.49 12.61 -10.07
CA ARG A 160 -43.16 13.13 -11.27
C ARG A 160 -44.53 12.50 -11.46
N ARG A 161 -44.62 11.17 -11.37
CA ARG A 161 -45.88 10.43 -11.55
C ARG A 161 -46.93 10.84 -10.50
N LYS A 162 -46.52 10.99 -9.23
CA LYS A 162 -47.38 11.50 -8.15
C LYS A 162 -47.81 12.95 -8.38
N HIS A 163 -46.95 13.80 -8.95
CA HIS A 163 -47.31 15.17 -9.29
C HIS A 163 -48.36 15.20 -10.41
N GLU A 164 -48.14 14.44 -11.49
CA GLU A 164 -49.08 14.32 -12.61
C GLU A 164 -50.45 13.78 -12.17
N GLU A 165 -50.48 12.76 -11.30
CA GLU A 165 -51.73 12.23 -10.73
C GLU A 165 -52.51 13.30 -9.96
N ARG A 166 -51.82 14.07 -9.09
CA ARG A 166 -52.45 15.20 -8.38
C ARG A 166 -52.97 16.29 -9.32
N GLN A 167 -52.26 16.58 -10.41
CA GLN A 167 -52.72 17.53 -11.43
C GLN A 167 -54.00 17.02 -12.10
N LEU A 168 -54.02 15.76 -12.53
CA LEU A 168 -55.20 15.14 -13.14
C LEU A 168 -56.41 15.13 -12.20
N GLU A 169 -56.23 14.83 -10.91
CA GLU A 169 -57.32 14.91 -9.94
C GLU A 169 -57.88 16.33 -9.79
N ASN A 170 -57.02 17.35 -9.83
CA ASN A 170 -57.44 18.74 -9.74
C ASN A 170 -58.17 19.18 -11.01
N ASP A 171 -57.64 18.81 -12.18
CA ASP A 171 -58.27 19.07 -13.47
C ASP A 171 -59.63 18.40 -13.58
N GLU A 172 -59.77 17.15 -13.10
CA GLU A 172 -61.04 16.43 -13.04
C GLU A 172 -62.05 17.15 -12.13
N LYS A 173 -61.64 17.60 -10.93
CA LYS A 173 -62.50 18.38 -10.03
C LYS A 173 -62.96 19.68 -10.68
N LEU A 174 -62.04 20.40 -11.34
CA LEU A 174 -62.36 21.63 -12.05
C LEU A 174 -63.35 21.39 -13.18
N ALA A 175 -63.14 20.35 -13.99
CA ALA A 175 -64.05 19.98 -15.06
C ALA A 175 -65.46 19.64 -14.55
N ARG A 176 -65.57 18.97 -13.39
CA ARG A 176 -66.86 18.69 -12.73
C ARG A 176 -67.57 19.98 -12.27
N LEU A 177 -66.84 20.93 -11.68
CA LEU A 177 -67.39 22.23 -11.27
C LEU A 177 -67.90 23.03 -12.48
N LEU A 178 -67.09 23.15 -13.53
CA LEU A 178 -67.48 23.82 -14.77
C LEU A 178 -68.71 23.16 -15.42
N SER A 179 -68.77 21.83 -15.42
CA SER A 179 -69.94 21.10 -15.92
C SER A 179 -71.19 21.39 -15.09
N GLN A 180 -71.08 21.49 -13.76
CA GLN A 180 -72.18 21.84 -12.88
C GLN A 180 -72.65 23.28 -13.09
N GLU A 181 -71.72 24.22 -13.27
CA GLU A 181 -72.02 25.62 -13.59
C GLU A 181 -72.77 25.74 -14.93
N LEU A 182 -72.29 25.06 -15.98
CA LEU A 182 -72.98 25.00 -17.27
C LEU A 182 -74.41 24.41 -17.17
N VAL A 183 -74.60 23.36 -16.36
CA VAL A 183 -75.94 22.77 -16.13
C VAL A 183 -76.86 23.74 -15.38
N ASN A 184 -76.33 24.48 -14.41
CA ASN A 184 -77.08 25.51 -13.68
C ASN A 184 -77.48 26.68 -14.60
N ASP A 185 -76.59 27.10 -15.50
CA ASP A 185 -76.86 28.14 -16.50
C ASP A 185 -77.91 27.70 -17.54
N ILE A 186 -77.89 26.43 -17.95
CA ILE A 186 -78.91 25.85 -18.84
C ILE A 186 -80.25 25.70 -18.11
N GLY A 187 -80.25 25.33 -16.83
CA GLY A 187 -81.45 25.23 -15.99
C GLY A 187 -82.07 26.58 -15.60
N GLY A 188 -81.29 27.66 -15.61
CA GLY A 188 -81.74 29.03 -15.33
C GLY A 188 -82.54 29.70 -16.47
N ASN A 189 -82.56 29.12 -17.67
CA ASN A 189 -83.18 29.72 -18.86
C ASN A 189 -84.51 29.07 -19.29
N LEU A 190 -85.18 28.33 -18.41
CA LEU A 190 -86.57 27.88 -18.59
C LEU A 190 -87.49 28.56 -17.57
N LYS A 191 -87.78 29.86 -17.77
CA LYS A 191 -89.03 30.45 -17.25
C LYS A 191 -90.09 30.46 -18.35
N PRO A 192 -91.31 29.96 -18.06
CA PRO A 192 -92.34 29.76 -19.07
C PRO A 192 -92.91 31.09 -19.56
N ARG A 193 -93.16 31.11 -20.86
CA ARG A 193 -93.82 32.18 -21.63
C ARG A 193 -95.27 32.34 -21.13
N THR A 194 -95.53 33.32 -20.27
CA THR A 194 -96.91 33.69 -19.93
C THR A 194 -97.53 34.52 -21.06
N GLU A 195 -98.58 33.95 -21.63
CA GLU A 195 -99.46 34.52 -22.65
C GLU A 195 -99.99 35.91 -22.23
N ARG A 196 -99.91 36.90 -23.13
CA ARG A 196 -100.73 38.11 -23.04
C ARG A 196 -101.75 38.08 -24.19
N ASN A 197 -102.89 37.51 -23.83
CA ASN A 197 -104.26 37.78 -24.28
C ASN A 197 -104.44 38.59 -25.57
N VAL A 198 -104.94 37.91 -26.60
CA VAL A 198 -105.75 38.49 -27.68
C VAL A 198 -107.10 38.89 -27.10
N ARG A 199 -107.57 40.12 -27.36
CA ARG A 199 -108.97 40.58 -27.44
C ARG A 199 -108.96 42.08 -27.81
N GLU A 200 -109.32 42.44 -29.04
CA GLU A 200 -110.69 42.71 -29.57
C GLU A 200 -110.87 44.24 -29.71
N THR A 201 -110.78 44.78 -30.95
CA THR A 201 -111.87 45.20 -31.86
C THR A 201 -112.31 46.64 -31.67
N ALA A 202 -112.10 47.47 -32.71
CA ALA A 202 -113.07 48.33 -33.41
C ALA A 202 -112.33 49.42 -34.20
#